data_AF-A0A658YYE8-F1
#
_entry.id   AF-A0A658YYE8-F1
#
_cell.length_a   1.000
_cell.length_b   1.000
_cell.length_c   1.000
_cell.angle_alpha   90.00
_cell.angle_beta   90.00
_cell.angle_gamma   90.00
#
_symmetry.space_group_name_H-M   'P 1'
#
loop_
_entity.id
_entity.type
_entity.pdbx_description
1 polymer ?
#
loop_
_entity_poly.entity_id
_entity_poly.type
_entity_poly.pdbx_seq_one_letter_code
_entity_poly.pdbx_strand_id
1 'polypeptide(L)' 'MQTVEKRQGFKIACLEEIAWRNGWLDDEGVKRAASSLAKTGYGQYLLELLRARPRQY' A
#
# COMPACT_ATOMS: atom_id res chain seq x y z
N MET A 1 -19.76 -25.27 8.45
CA MET A 1 -18.99 -25.16 7.20
C MET A 1 -18.69 -23.68 6.98
N GLN A 2 -17.53 -23.19 7.45
CA GLN A 2 -17.16 -21.77 7.40
C GLN A 2 -16.04 -21.62 6.37
N THR A 3 -16.44 -21.69 5.10
CA THR A 3 -15.55 -21.52 3.95
C THR A 3 -15.64 -20.04 3.55
N VAL A 4 -14.49 -19.38 3.35
CA VAL A 4 -14.28 -17.96 2.95
C VAL A 4 -13.93 -16.98 4.09
N GLU A 5 -12.84 -17.22 4.84
CA GLU A 5 -12.27 -16.17 5.72
C GLU A 5 -10.79 -15.84 5.44
N LYS A 6 -10.09 -16.55 4.54
CA LYS A 6 -8.63 -16.41 4.36
C LYS A 6 -8.15 -15.99 2.96
N ARG A 7 -8.93 -15.20 2.21
CA ARG A 7 -8.54 -14.79 0.83
C ARG A 7 -8.58 -13.29 0.52
N GLN A 8 -8.94 -12.43 1.47
CA GLN A 8 -9.19 -11.00 1.15
C GLN A 8 -8.15 -10.01 1.70
N GLY A 9 -7.14 -10.46 2.45
CA GLY A 9 -6.10 -9.55 2.98
C GLY A 9 -4.99 -9.19 1.98
N PHE A 10 -4.65 -10.11 1.06
CA PHE A 10 -3.49 -9.94 0.17
C PHE A 10 -3.78 -9.21 -1.15
N LYS A 11 -5.05 -9.06 -1.54
CA LYS A 11 -5.41 -8.41 -2.83
C LYS A 11 -5.39 -6.88 -2.77
N ILE A 12 -5.71 -6.28 -1.63
CA ILE A 12 -5.75 -4.81 -1.49
C ILE A 12 -4.31 -4.26 -1.51
N ALA A 13 -3.40 -4.90 -0.77
CA ALA A 13 -2.00 -4.51 -0.66
C ALA A 13 -1.29 -4.40 -2.02
N CYS A 14 -1.42 -5.42 -2.89
CA CYS A 14 -0.74 -5.44 -4.19
C CYS A 14 -1.27 -4.35 -5.14
N LEU A 15 -2.57 -4.03 -5.07
CA LEU A 15 -3.18 -3.02 -5.94
C LEU A 15 -2.69 -1.60 -5.62
N GLU A 16 -2.43 -1.27 -4.36
CA GLU A 16 -1.92 0.04 -3.96
C GLU A 16 -0.50 0.28 -4.48
N GLU A 17 0.39 -0.72 -4.38
CA GLU A 17 1.74 -0.63 -4.93
C GLU A 17 1.72 -0.54 -6.45
N ILE A 18 0.88 -1.34 -7.11
CA ILE A 18 0.69 -1.29 -8.57
C ILE A 18 0.14 0.07 -9.00
N ALA A 19 -0.87 0.61 -8.32
CA ALA A 19 -1.46 1.90 -8.64
C ALA A 19 -0.45 3.04 -8.42
N TRP A 20 0.36 2.97 -7.37
CA TRP A 20 1.44 3.93 -7.12
C TRP A 20 2.56 3.84 -8.16
N ARG A 21 2.99 2.63 -8.52
CA ARG A 21 4.00 2.39 -9.57
C ARG A 21 3.52 2.83 -10.95
N ASN A 22 2.24 2.66 -11.25
CA ASN A 22 1.63 3.10 -12.51
C ASN A 22 1.25 4.60 -12.51
N GLY A 23 1.40 5.32 -11.39
CA GLY A 23 1.02 6.72 -11.26
C GLY A 23 -0.50 6.97 -11.25
N TRP A 24 -1.29 5.92 -11.03
CA TRP A 24 -2.76 6.02 -10.86
C TRP A 24 -3.14 6.51 -9.46
N LEU A 25 -2.23 6.33 -8.49
CA LEU A 25 -2.42 6.76 -7.11
C LEU A 25 -1.32 7.74 -6.73
N ASP A 26 -1.73 8.92 -6.29
CA ASP A 26 -0.82 9.96 -5.80
C ASP A 26 -0.12 9.51 -4.51
N ASP A 27 1.10 10.03 -4.27
CA ASP A 27 1.85 9.77 -3.04
C ASP A 27 1.02 10.05 -1.78
N GLU A 28 0.14 11.05 -1.78
CA GLU A 28 -0.76 11.32 -0.65
C GLU A 28 -1.83 10.24 -0.46
N GLY A 29 -2.33 9.67 -1.56
CA GLY A 29 -3.27 8.55 -1.53
C GLY A 29 -2.63 7.30 -0.94
N VAL A 30 -1.42 6.98 -1.40
CA VAL A 30 -0.61 5.87 -0.88
C VAL A 30 -0.22 6.11 0.56
N LYS A 31 0.18 7.34 0.94
CA LYS A 31 0.55 7.68 2.31
C LYS A 31 -0.61 7.49 3.27
N ARG A 32 -1.84 7.84 2.89
CA ARG A 32 -3.03 7.60 3.73
C ARG A 32 -3.28 6.11 3.93
N ALA A 33 -3.18 5.32 2.87
CA ALA A 33 -3.43 3.90 2.94
C ALA A 33 -2.30 3.16 3.70
N ALA A 34 -1.05 3.52 3.42
CA ALA A 34 0.14 3.09 4.16
C ALA A 34 0.08 3.50 5.64
N SER A 35 -0.45 4.68 5.97
CA SER A 35 -0.68 5.11 7.36
C SER A 35 -1.75 4.28 8.06
N SER A 36 -2.81 3.87 7.35
CA SER A 36 -3.83 2.96 7.89
C SER A 36 -3.25 1.57 8.15
N LEU A 37 -2.34 1.14 7.27
CA LEU A 37 -1.61 -0.13 7.34
C LEU A 37 -0.30 -0.02 8.14
N ALA A 38 0.05 1.13 8.72
CA ALA A 38 1.35 1.37 9.35
C ALA A 38 1.57 0.51 10.60
N LYS A 39 0.49 0.01 11.20
CA LYS A 39 0.54 -1.00 12.28
C LYS A 39 0.93 -2.40 11.78
N THR A 40 1.03 -2.59 10.47
CA THR A 40 1.47 -3.81 9.81
C THR A 40 2.83 -3.58 9.16
N GLY A 41 3.66 -4.62 9.06
CA GLY A 41 4.97 -4.51 8.40
C GLY A 41 4.88 -4.00 6.96
N TYR A 42 3.74 -4.19 6.28
CA TYR A 42 3.51 -3.72 4.92
C TYR A 42 3.31 -2.21 4.82
N GLY A 43 2.50 -1.59 5.70
CA GLY A 43 2.35 -0.13 5.69
C GLY A 43 3.64 0.58 6.07
N GLN A 44 4.46 -0.04 6.91
CA GLN A 44 5.81 0.43 7.22
C GLN A 44 6.71 0.40 5.98
N TYR A 45 6.68 -0.70 5.22
CA TYR A 45 7.40 -0.82 3.95
C TYR A 45 6.93 0.22 2.91
N LEU A 46 5.62 0.41 2.72
CA LEU A 46 5.08 1.43 1.82
C LEU A 46 5.48 2.85 2.22
N LEU A 47 5.46 3.17 3.52
CA LEU A 47 5.91 4.48 4.04
C LEU A 47 7.40 4.70 3.77
N GLU A 48 8.22 3.67 3.95
CA GLU A 48 9.66 3.72 3.66
C GLU A 48 9.92 3.88 2.17
N LEU A 49 9.17 3.18 1.32
CA LEU A 49 9.23 3.26 -0.14
C LEU A 49 8.84 4.66 -0.65
N LEU A 50 7.80 5.26 -0.08
CA LEU A 50 7.41 6.66 -0.33
C LEU A 50 8.49 7.66 0.11
N ARG A 51 9.19 7.37 1.22
CA ARG A 51 10.30 8.19 1.71
C ARG A 51 11.54 8.08 0.84
N ALA A 52 11.80 6.88 0.32
CA ALA A 52 12.96 6.54 -0.48
C ALA A 52 12.87 7.01 -1.93
N ARG A 53 11.68 7.34 -2.42
CA ARG A 53 11.50 7.98 -3.73
C ARG A 53 11.69 9.49 -3.57
N PRO A 54 12.88 10.07 -3.85
CA PRO A 54 12.99 11.51 -4.01
C PRO A 54 12.05 11.89 -5.16
N ARG A 55 11.05 12.72 -4.88
CA ARG A 55 10.14 13.27 -5.88
C ARG A 55 11.00 13.78 -7.04
N GLN A 56 10.93 13.11 -8.18
CA GLN A 56 11.52 13.65 -9.41
C GLN A 56 10.67 14.88 -9.71
N TYR A 57 11.26 16.05 -9.45
CA TYR A 57 10.73 17.37 -9.77
C TYR A 57 10.71 17.56 -11.29
#